data_AF-A0A1M5STX8-F1
#
_entry.id   AF-A0A1M5STX8-F1
#
_cell.length_a   1.000
_cell.length_b   1.000
_cell.length_c   1.000
_cell.angle_alpha   90.00
_cell.angle_beta   90.00
_cell.angle_gamma   90.00
#
_symmetry.space_group_name_H-M   'P 1'
#
loop_
_entity.id
_entity.type
_entity.pdbx_description
1 polymer ?
#
loop_
_entity_poly.entity_id
_entity_poly.type
_entity_poly.pdbx_seq_one_letter_code
_entity_poly.pdbx_strand_id
1 'polypeptide(L)'
;MTAASHLPKNRISKNGDTVTVHIPVVFRQRAGRKQIIGPPGSVPWSPAPRVDTSLLKAIVRAYRWRELLESGKYSCAADLAKAEKVNDSYLSRVLRLTLLSPEIVEAIVVGRQPSTLQVDDLLRLLPSLWRQQKSILGWQLPTSTR
;
A
#
# COMPACT_ATOMS: atom_id res chain seq x y z
N MET A 1 -25.29 12.77 19.33
CA MET A 1 -26.29 13.10 18.30
C MET A 1 -25.54 13.23 16.97
N THR A 2 -25.55 12.21 16.12
CA THR A 2 -24.83 12.23 14.84
C THR A 2 -25.76 11.71 13.76
N ALA A 3 -26.04 12.55 12.78
CA ALA A 3 -27.11 12.37 11.78
C ALA A 3 -26.93 11.09 10.95
N ALA A 4 -28.01 10.32 10.84
CA ALA A 4 -28.12 9.23 9.88
C ALA A 4 -28.08 9.82 8.46
N SER A 5 -26.96 9.60 7.76
CA SER A 5 -26.80 9.94 6.35
C SER A 5 -27.71 9.05 5.50
N HIS A 6 -28.86 9.60 5.09
CA HIS A 6 -29.78 8.92 4.18
C HIS A 6 -29.12 8.87 2.79
N LEU A 7 -28.64 7.69 2.38
CA LEU A 7 -28.15 7.47 1.02
C LEU A 7 -29.33 7.62 0.04
N PRO A 8 -29.20 8.41 -1.04
CA PRO A 8 -30.26 8.53 -2.03
C PRO A 8 -30.53 7.17 -2.70
N LYS A 9 -31.77 6.69 -2.61
CA LYS A 9 -32.21 5.44 -3.26
C LYS A 9 -32.15 5.58 -4.79
N ASN A 10 -31.80 4.49 -5.46
CA ASN A 10 -31.83 4.40 -6.93
C ASN A 10 -33.20 4.82 -7.46
N ARG A 11 -33.22 5.67 -8.48
CA ARG A 11 -34.46 6.17 -9.11
C ARG A 11 -34.53 5.72 -10.55
N ILE A 12 -35.71 5.28 -10.96
CA ILE A 12 -36.03 5.01 -12.36
C ILE A 12 -36.90 6.18 -12.83
N SER A 13 -36.58 6.76 -13.99
CA SER A 13 -37.38 7.81 -14.62
C SER A 13 -38.78 7.29 -14.93
N LYS A 14 -39.80 8.14 -14.80
CA LYS A 14 -41.21 7.77 -15.05
C LYS A 14 -41.46 7.24 -16.47
N ASN A 15 -40.61 7.60 -17.42
CA ASN A 15 -40.70 7.17 -18.81
C ASN A 15 -39.98 5.83 -19.08
N GLY A 16 -39.32 5.24 -18.07
CA GLY A 16 -38.59 3.96 -18.20
C GLY A 16 -37.19 4.09 -18.84
N ASP A 17 -36.88 5.21 -19.50
CA ASP A 17 -35.67 5.36 -20.32
C ASP A 17 -34.37 5.64 -19.53
N THR A 18 -34.44 5.89 -18.23
CA THR A 18 -33.25 6.28 -17.44
C THR A 18 -33.28 5.71 -16.03
N VAL A 19 -32.21 5.03 -15.64
CA VAL A 19 -31.99 4.51 -14.29
C VAL A 19 -30.82 5.25 -13.64
N THR A 20 -31.11 6.00 -12.58
CA THR A 20 -30.11 6.70 -11.78
C THR A 20 -29.72 5.85 -10.58
N VAL A 21 -28.47 5.36 -10.58
CA VAL A 21 -27.89 4.58 -9.49
C VAL A 21 -26.94 5.46 -8.70
N HIS A 22 -27.13 5.54 -7.38
CA HIS A 22 -26.22 6.25 -6.50
C HIS A 22 -25.23 5.28 -5.88
N ILE A 23 -23.97 5.35 -6.30
CA ILE A 23 -22.89 4.50 -5.82
C ILE A 23 -21.95 5.34 -4.95
N PRO A 24 -21.80 5.03 -3.65
CA PRO A 24 -20.81 5.70 -2.82
C PRO A 24 -19.41 5.23 -3.26
N VAL A 25 -18.72 6.04 -4.05
CA VAL A 25 -17.36 5.78 -4.52
C VAL A 25 -16.35 6.65 -3.76
N VAL A 26 -15.18 6.08 -3.47
CA VAL A 26 -14.04 6.84 -2.93
C VAL A 26 -12.99 6.98 -4.02
N PHE A 27 -12.66 8.22 -4.37
CA PHE A 27 -11.55 8.51 -5.29
C PHE A 27 -10.25 8.60 -4.50
N ARG A 28 -9.23 7.84 -4.90
CA ARG A 28 -7.86 8.00 -4.38
C ARG A 28 -6.88 8.22 -5.51
N GLN A 29 -5.84 9.02 -5.27
CA GLN A 29 -4.75 9.21 -6.22
C GLN A 29 -3.61 8.22 -5.92
N ARG A 30 -3.10 7.55 -6.94
CA ARG A 30 -1.92 6.68 -6.87
C ARG A 30 -1.00 6.94 -8.05
N ALA A 31 0.26 7.31 -7.78
CA ALA A 31 1.24 7.66 -8.81
C ALA A 31 0.72 8.68 -9.86
N GLY A 32 -0.06 9.67 -9.41
CA GLY A 32 -0.67 10.68 -10.29
C GLY A 32 -1.93 10.25 -11.04
N ARG A 33 -2.42 9.01 -10.85
CA ARG A 33 -3.64 8.50 -11.49
C ARG A 33 -4.80 8.40 -10.49
N LYS A 34 -5.99 8.86 -10.88
CA LYS A 34 -7.23 8.72 -10.09
C LYS A 34 -7.73 7.28 -10.20
N GLN A 35 -7.82 6.59 -9.07
CA GLN A 35 -8.39 5.25 -8.97
C GLN A 35 -9.74 5.34 -8.24
N ILE A 36 -10.75 4.72 -8.83
CA ILE A 36 -12.10 4.60 -8.24
C ILE A 36 -12.11 3.34 -7.38
N ILE A 37 -12.39 3.49 -6.10
CA ILE A 37 -12.59 2.37 -5.18
C ILE A 37 -14.10 2.20 -4.98
N GLY A 38 -14.59 0.99 -5.25
CA GLY A 38 -15.99 0.63 -5.06
C GLY A 38 -16.41 0.61 -3.58
N PRO A 39 -17.71 0.61 -3.28
CA PRO A 39 -18.24 0.52 -1.91
C PRO A 39 -17.72 -0.69 -1.13
N PRO A 40 -17.67 -0.65 0.22
CA PRO A 40 -17.39 -1.83 1.04
C PRO A 40 -18.33 -2.99 0.67
N GLY A 41 -17.77 -4.16 0.32
CA GLY A 41 -18.54 -5.34 -0.12
C GLY A 41 -18.81 -5.43 -1.63
N SER A 42 -18.40 -4.44 -2.43
CA SER A 42 -18.43 -4.57 -3.89
C SER A 42 -17.24 -5.41 -4.38
N VAL A 43 -17.46 -6.22 -5.43
CA VAL A 43 -16.37 -6.94 -6.10
C VAL A 43 -15.47 -5.87 -6.72
N PRO A 44 -14.20 -5.74 -6.32
CA PRO A 44 -13.34 -4.70 -6.86
C PRO A 44 -13.23 -4.91 -8.37
N TRP A 45 -13.53 -3.89 -9.16
CA TRP A 45 -13.03 -3.85 -10.55
C TRP A 45 -11.52 -3.69 -10.46
N SER A 46 -10.83 -4.81 -10.27
CA SER A 46 -9.39 -4.85 -10.18
C SER A 46 -8.87 -5.23 -11.56
N PRO A 47 -8.20 -4.32 -12.30
CA PRO A 47 -7.30 -4.80 -13.33
C PRO A 47 -6.34 -5.82 -12.70
N ALA A 48 -5.87 -6.78 -13.51
CA ALA A 48 -4.99 -7.86 -13.07
C ALA A 48 -3.90 -7.33 -12.10
N PRO A 49 -3.50 -8.12 -11.07
CA PRO A 49 -2.53 -7.68 -10.07
C PRO A 49 -1.29 -7.12 -10.77
N ARG A 50 -1.06 -5.82 -10.65
CA ARG A 50 0.10 -5.15 -11.22
C ARG A 50 1.08 -4.84 -10.11
N VAL A 51 2.33 -5.23 -10.33
CA VAL A 51 3.45 -4.85 -9.48
C VAL A 51 3.45 -3.32 -9.34
N ASP A 52 3.30 -2.83 -8.12
CA ASP A 52 3.46 -1.40 -7.86
C ASP A 52 4.96 -1.11 -7.87
N THR A 53 5.40 -0.45 -8.93
CA THR A 53 6.80 -0.08 -9.13
C THR A 53 7.34 0.83 -8.02
N SER A 54 6.50 1.61 -7.34
CA SER A 54 6.91 2.48 -6.25
C SER A 54 7.20 1.66 -4.99
N LEU A 55 6.32 0.71 -4.65
CA LEU A 55 6.53 -0.23 -3.55
C LEU A 55 7.76 -1.11 -3.81
N LEU A 56 7.88 -1.66 -5.02
CA LEU A 56 9.02 -2.47 -5.41
C LEU A 56 10.33 -1.67 -5.32
N LYS A 57 10.38 -0.44 -5.85
CA LYS A 57 11.57 0.42 -5.77
C LYS A 57 11.96 0.73 -4.32
N ALA A 58 10.99 0.94 -3.43
CA ALA A 58 11.27 1.18 -2.02
C ALA A 58 11.95 -0.04 -1.37
N ILE A 59 11.46 -1.25 -1.64
CA ILE A 59 12.08 -2.50 -1.15
C ILE A 59 13.48 -2.66 -1.72
N VAL A 60 13.63 -2.56 -3.05
CA VAL A 60 14.95 -2.69 -3.70
C VAL A 60 15.95 -1.69 -3.14
N ARG A 61 15.52 -0.44 -2.91
CA ARG A 61 16.36 0.60 -2.32
C ARG A 61 16.80 0.25 -0.90
N ALA A 62 15.90 -0.30 -0.09
CA ALA A 62 16.21 -0.73 1.27
C ALA A 62 17.29 -1.80 1.31
N TYR A 63 17.18 -2.84 0.48
CA TYR A 63 18.17 -3.91 0.40
C TYR A 63 19.51 -3.43 -0.17
N ARG A 64 19.49 -2.59 -1.22
CA ARG A 64 20.70 -1.96 -1.77
C ARG A 64 21.43 -1.13 -0.72
N TRP A 65 20.70 -0.33 0.06
CA TRP A 65 21.31 0.49 1.11
C TRP A 65 21.87 -0.35 2.24
N ARG A 66 21.20 -1.44 2.62
CA ARG A 66 21.75 -2.40 3.59
C ARG A 66 23.06 -2.99 3.08
N GLU A 67 23.11 -3.46 1.84
CA GLU A 67 24.32 -4.00 1.22
C GLU A 67 25.48 -2.98 1.16
N LEU A 68 25.19 -1.71 0.85
CA LEU A 68 26.21 -0.65 0.83
C LEU A 68 26.80 -0.36 2.22
N LEU A 69 26.02 -0.58 3.28
CA LEU A 69 26.50 -0.46 4.67
C LEU A 69 27.25 -1.73 5.09
N GLU A 70 26.71 -2.91 4.79
CA GLU A 70 27.31 -4.21 5.12
C GLU A 70 28.65 -4.45 4.40
N SER A 71 28.80 -3.93 3.18
CA SER A 71 30.07 -3.96 2.42
C SER A 71 31.14 -3.01 2.97
N GLY A 72 30.80 -2.15 3.94
CA GLY A 72 31.72 -1.16 4.50
C GLY A 72 32.07 0.00 3.55
N LYS A 73 31.39 0.10 2.39
CA LYS A 73 31.59 1.22 1.44
C LYS A 73 31.26 2.58 2.05
N TYR A 74 30.35 2.60 3.02
CA TYR A 74 30.02 3.76 3.82
C TYR A 74 30.18 3.42 5.30
N SER A 75 30.80 4.32 6.06
CA SER A 75 31.12 4.09 7.47
C SER A 75 29.87 4.08 8.37
N CYS A 76 28.84 4.85 7.99
CA CYS A 76 27.61 4.96 8.74
C CYS A 76 26.41 5.34 7.84
N ALA A 77 25.21 5.23 8.39
CA ALA A 77 23.96 5.59 7.71
C ALA A 77 23.90 7.08 7.30
N ALA A 78 24.50 7.98 8.09
CA ALA A 78 24.54 9.41 7.78
C ALA A 78 25.40 9.72 6.55
N ASP A 79 26.53 9.03 6.38
CA ASP A 79 27.37 9.18 5.19
C ASP A 79 26.66 8.68 3.93
N LEU A 80 25.97 7.54 4.04
CA LEU A 80 25.16 7.03 2.94
C LEU A 80 24.01 7.99 2.60
N ALA A 81 23.36 8.59 3.59
CA ALA A 81 22.27 9.54 3.37
C ALA A 81 22.73 10.79 2.60
N LYS A 82 23.89 11.34 2.98
CA LYS A 82 24.55 12.44 2.25
C LYS A 82 24.88 12.04 0.82
N ALA A 83 25.47 10.86 0.61
CA ALA A 83 25.83 10.37 -0.71
C ALA A 83 24.61 10.16 -1.63
N GLU A 84 23.50 9.67 -1.05
CA GLU A 84 22.24 9.44 -1.74
C GLU A 84 21.35 10.71 -1.83
N LYS A 85 21.81 11.83 -1.28
CA LYS A 85 21.12 13.13 -1.24
C LYS A 85 19.71 13.02 -0.64
N VAL A 86 19.59 12.24 0.43
CA VAL A 86 18.36 12.07 1.21
C VAL A 86 18.60 12.46 2.66
N ASN A 87 17.52 12.74 3.39
CA ASN A 87 17.61 12.98 4.82
C ASN A 87 17.80 11.65 5.59
N ASP A 88 18.64 11.65 6.61
CA ASP A 88 18.92 10.54 7.53
C ASP A 88 17.65 9.85 8.06
N SER A 89 16.61 10.63 8.40
CA SER A 89 15.31 10.12 8.85
C SER A 89 14.59 9.32 7.75
N TYR A 90 14.67 9.77 6.51
CA TYR A 90 14.11 9.03 5.38
C TYR A 90 14.91 7.75 5.12
N LEU A 91 16.23 7.85 5.11
CA LEU A 91 17.10 6.70 4.92
C LEU A 91 16.84 5.61 5.97
N SER A 92 16.75 6.01 7.23
CA SER A 92 16.42 5.12 8.35
C SER A 92 15.06 4.44 8.18
N ARG A 93 14.03 5.17 7.75
CA ARG A 93 12.69 4.59 7.49
C ARG A 93 12.71 3.58 6.36
N VAL A 94 13.46 3.84 5.29
CA VAL A 94 13.60 2.89 4.17
C VAL A 94 14.41 1.66 4.59
N LEU A 95 15.50 1.81 5.33
CA LEU A 95 16.29 0.66 5.81
C LEU A 95 15.44 -0.31 6.64
N ARG A 96 14.47 0.19 7.42
CA ARG A 96 13.54 -0.65 8.18
C ARG A 96 12.65 -1.54 7.32
N LEU A 97 12.50 -1.27 6.02
CA LEU A 97 11.78 -2.15 5.11
C LEU A 97 12.47 -3.51 4.94
N THR A 98 13.77 -3.62 5.28
CA THR A 98 14.48 -4.91 5.33
C THR A 98 14.00 -5.82 6.47
N LEU A 99 13.25 -5.27 7.44
CA LEU A 99 12.67 -6.00 8.58
C LEU A 99 11.22 -6.46 8.32
N LEU A 100 10.70 -6.23 7.11
CA LEU A 100 9.39 -6.71 6.72
C LEU A 100 9.34 -8.24 6.69
N SER A 101 8.16 -8.79 6.96
CA SER A 101 7.89 -10.21 6.74
C SER A 101 8.24 -10.62 5.30
N PRO A 102 8.92 -11.77 5.11
CA PRO A 102 9.22 -12.30 3.78
C PRO A 102 7.99 -12.42 2.88
N GLU A 103 6.85 -12.81 3.45
CA GLU A 103 5.59 -12.94 2.71
C GLU A 103 5.05 -11.58 2.20
N ILE A 104 5.28 -10.49 2.94
CA ILE A 104 4.90 -9.13 2.49
C ILE A 104 5.80 -8.73 1.30
N VAL A 105 7.10 -8.99 1.41
CA VAL A 105 8.07 -8.70 0.34
C VAL A 105 7.71 -9.50 -0.92
N GLU A 106 7.46 -10.80 -0.78
CA GLU A 106 7.04 -11.67 -1.89
C GLU A 106 5.72 -11.20 -2.52
N ALA A 107 4.73 -10.84 -1.69
CA ALA A 107 3.46 -10.32 -2.18
C ALA A 107 3.66 -9.05 -3.01
N ILE A 108 4.54 -8.15 -2.60
CA ILE A 108 4.83 -6.91 -3.35
C ILE A 108 5.58 -7.22 -4.65
N VAL A 109 6.56 -8.12 -4.63
CA VAL A 109 7.35 -8.50 -5.81
C VAL A 109 6.48 -9.17 -6.87
N VAL A 110 5.55 -10.03 -6.46
CA VAL A 110 4.64 -10.78 -7.36
C VAL A 110 3.38 -9.97 -7.71
N GLY A 111 3.21 -8.75 -7.17
CA GLY A 111 2.06 -7.90 -7.50
C GLY A 111 0.78 -8.24 -6.72
N ARG A 112 0.85 -9.09 -5.69
CA ARG A 112 -0.24 -9.54 -4.80
C ARG A 112 -0.47 -8.62 -3.60
N GLN A 113 0.13 -7.44 -3.56
CA GLN A 113 -0.10 -6.46 -2.50
C GLN A 113 -1.54 -5.89 -2.53
N PRO A 114 -2.09 -5.49 -1.38
CA PRO A 114 -3.38 -4.78 -1.33
C PRO A 114 -3.38 -3.55 -2.24
N SER A 115 -4.49 -3.34 -2.95
CA SER A 115 -4.64 -2.20 -3.86
C SER A 115 -4.59 -0.84 -3.14
N THR A 116 -4.89 -0.83 -1.85
CA THR A 116 -4.86 0.34 -0.97
C THR A 116 -3.48 0.63 -0.38
N LEU A 117 -2.51 -0.29 -0.51
CA LEU A 117 -1.19 -0.14 0.10
C LEU A 117 -0.36 0.91 -0.63
N GLN A 118 0.19 1.87 0.12
CA GLN A 118 1.10 2.90 -0.36
C GLN A 118 2.48 2.81 0.30
N VAL A 119 3.48 3.44 -0.31
CA VAL A 119 4.86 3.48 0.23
C VAL A 119 4.87 4.10 1.62
N ASP A 120 4.06 5.13 1.86
CA ASP A 120 3.97 5.80 3.16
C ASP A 120 3.48 4.86 4.26
N ASP A 121 2.63 3.88 3.93
CA ASP A 121 2.17 2.87 4.90
C ASP A 121 3.33 1.95 5.33
N LEU A 122 4.23 1.61 4.40
CA LEU A 122 5.43 0.82 4.68
C LEU A 122 6.47 1.60 5.50
N LEU A 123 6.56 2.91 5.30
CA LEU A 123 7.50 3.79 6.01
C LEU A 123 7.05 4.16 7.43
N ARG A 124 5.86 3.74 7.86
CA ARG A 124 5.40 3.90 9.25
C ARG A 124 6.19 3.01 10.21
N LEU A 125 6.05 3.29 11.50
CA LEU A 125 6.54 2.41 12.55
C LEU A 125 5.74 1.10 12.54
N LEU A 126 6.27 0.07 11.88
CA LEU A 126 5.71 -1.27 11.89
C LEU A 126 6.23 -2.08 13.09
N PRO A 127 5.38 -2.91 13.71
CA PRO A 127 5.80 -3.80 14.79
C PRO A 127 6.83 -4.82 14.28
N SER A 128 7.71 -5.29 15.16
CA SER A 128 8.68 -6.34 14.85
C SER A 128 8.00 -7.69 14.59
N LEU A 129 6.84 -7.94 15.20
CA LEU A 129 6.09 -9.17 15.01
C LEU A 129 5.42 -9.20 13.62
N TRP A 130 5.92 -10.04 12.73
CA TRP A 130 5.44 -10.16 11.34
C TRP A 130 3.93 -10.39 11.20
N ARG A 131 3.32 -11.16 12.11
CA ARG A 131 1.87 -11.40 12.09
C ARG A 131 1.07 -10.10 12.28
N GLN A 132 1.58 -9.16 13.09
CA GLN A 132 0.95 -7.85 13.29
C GLN A 132 1.18 -6.91 12.10
N GLN A 133 2.35 -6.99 11.43
CA GLN A 133 2.62 -6.20 10.22
C GLN A 133 1.55 -6.43 9.15
N LYS A 134 1.20 -7.69 8.89
CA LYS A 134 0.18 -8.07 7.90
C LYS A 134 -1.20 -7.50 8.23
N SER A 135 -1.60 -7.62 9.50
CA SER A 135 -2.89 -7.08 9.97
C SER A 135 -2.98 -5.57 9.80
N ILE A 136 -1.91 -4.83 10.09
CA ILE A 136 -1.88 -3.37 9.98
C ILE A 136 -1.90 -2.93 8.51
N LEU A 137 -1.20 -3.65 7.64
CA LEU A 137 -1.06 -3.29 6.23
C LEU A 137 -2.21 -3.80 5.35
N GLY A 138 -3.27 -4.37 5.94
CA GLY A 138 -4.48 -4.76 5.21
C GLY A 138 -4.39 -6.07 4.44
N TRP A 139 -3.42 -6.94 4.77
CA TRP A 139 -3.43 -8.31 4.27
C TRP A 139 -4.49 -9.12 5.04
N GLN A 140 -5.59 -9.46 4.36
CA GLN A 140 -6.53 -10.47 4.82
C GLN A 140 -5.94 -11.85 4.48
N LEU A 141 -5.63 -12.64 5.49
CA LEU A 141 -5.15 -14.02 5.30
C LEU A 141 -6.26 -14.85 4.64
N PRO A 142 -5.97 -15.65 3.60
CA PRO A 142 -6.56 -16.98 3.56
C PRO A 142 -6.00 -17.68 4.79
N THR A 143 -6.86 -18.07 5.74
CA THR A 143 -6.50 -19.09 6.72
C THR A 143 -5.94 -20.27 5.92
N SER A 144 -4.64 -20.52 6.06
CA SER A 144 -4.04 -21.74 5.55
C SER A 144 -4.69 -22.88 6.33
N THR A 145 -5.76 -23.44 5.76
CA THR A 145 -6.24 -24.76 6.12
C THR A 145 -5.09 -25.71 5.80
N ARG A 146 -4.43 -26.20 6.85
CA ARG A 146 -3.65 -27.42 6.76
C ARG A 146 -4.59 -28.60 6.73
#